data_AF-A0A2H1VU11-F1
#
_entry.id   AF-A0A2H1VU11-F1
#
_cell.length_a   1.000
_cell.length_b   1.000
_cell.length_c   1.000
_cell.angle_alpha   90.00
_cell.angle_beta   90.00
_cell.angle_gamma   90.00
#
_symmetry.space_group_name_H-M   'P 1'
#
loop_
_entity.id
_entity.type
_entity.pdbx_description
1 polymer ?
#
loop_
_entity_poly.entity_id
_entity_poly.type
_entity_poly.pdbx_seq_one_letter_code
_entity_poly.pdbx_strand_id
1 'polypeptide(L)'
;MPELTVTSEIYEEYDYKTKLSPSTEGNVISEFPFLLPKAGSSATYDDDDDLDIERPQKEVIKIEHSSKTKIALVGLQVWRGAFLLGDWLIHLGLKGELTNRSVLELGAGTGLTSFVAALYAKKVICT
;
A
#
# COMPACT_ATOMS: atom_id res chain seq x y z
N MET A 1 23.33 7.15 -23.45
CA MET A 1 21.91 6.72 -23.50
C MET A 1 21.07 7.82 -22.90
N PRO A 2 19.88 8.15 -23.45
CA PRO A 2 18.99 9.13 -22.83
C PRO A 2 18.55 8.63 -21.44
N GLU A 3 18.40 9.55 -20.51
CA GLU A 3 18.00 9.24 -19.14
C GLU A 3 16.47 9.07 -19.08
N LEU A 4 16.01 7.83 -18.91
CA LEU A 4 14.59 7.50 -18.89
C LEU A 4 13.99 7.76 -17.50
N THR A 5 12.83 8.42 -17.49
CA THR A 5 12.04 8.70 -16.28
C THR A 5 10.69 8.02 -16.31
N VAL A 6 10.19 7.65 -15.14
CA VAL A 6 8.86 7.09 -14.92
C VAL A 6 8.09 8.03 -14.00
N THR A 7 6.86 8.35 -14.36
CA THR A 7 5.90 9.07 -13.51
C THR A 7 4.86 8.07 -13.02
N SER A 8 4.48 8.14 -11.75
CA SER A 8 3.52 7.20 -11.18
C SER A 8 2.12 7.44 -11.76
N GLU A 9 1.55 6.39 -12.35
CA GLU A 9 0.24 6.37 -12.99
C GLU A 9 -0.91 6.53 -11.99
N ILE A 10 -0.67 6.24 -10.70
CA ILE A 10 -1.70 6.34 -9.66
C ILE A 10 -2.26 7.77 -9.53
N TYR A 11 -1.48 8.78 -9.93
CA TYR A 11 -1.86 10.19 -9.91
C TYR A 11 -2.60 10.67 -11.15
N GLU A 12 -2.65 9.87 -12.23
CA GLU A 12 -3.48 10.17 -13.39
C GLU A 12 -4.95 9.87 -13.11
N GLU A 13 -5.20 8.82 -12.31
CA GLU A 13 -6.54 8.38 -11.91
C GLU A 13 -7.05 9.12 -10.66
N TYR A 14 -6.20 9.30 -9.65
CA TYR A 14 -6.58 9.88 -8.35
C TYR A 14 -5.51 10.81 -7.78
N ASP A 15 -5.90 12.01 -7.33
CA ASP A 15 -4.96 12.88 -6.62
C ASP A 15 -4.88 12.53 -5.14
N TYR A 16 -3.91 11.68 -4.78
CA TYR A 16 -3.62 11.32 -3.39
C TYR A 16 -2.79 12.38 -2.64
N LYS A 17 -2.35 13.46 -3.32
CA LYS A 17 -1.43 14.45 -2.73
C LYS A 17 -2.14 15.27 -1.67
N THR A 18 -1.43 15.49 -0.57
CA THR A 18 -1.85 16.43 0.47
C THR A 18 -1.28 17.83 0.20
N LYS A 19 -1.77 18.83 0.94
CA LYS A 19 -1.21 20.19 0.94
C LYS A 19 -0.01 20.33 1.89
N LEU A 20 0.45 19.24 2.49
CA LEU A 20 1.57 19.25 3.43
C LEU A 20 2.89 19.40 2.67
N SER A 21 3.80 20.18 3.25
CA SER A 21 5.16 20.32 2.71
C SER A 21 5.97 19.06 3.01
N PRO A 22 6.60 18.42 2.02
CA PRO A 22 7.49 17.29 2.23
C PRO A 22 8.75 17.75 2.97
N SER A 23 9.37 16.83 3.70
CA SER A 23 10.68 17.05 4.32
C SER A 23 11.82 16.99 3.30
N THR A 24 11.65 16.22 2.22
CA THR A 24 12.62 16.07 1.14
C THR A 24 12.19 16.88 -0.09
N GLU A 25 13.11 17.65 -0.67
CA GLU A 25 12.85 18.38 -1.91
C GLU A 25 12.48 17.44 -3.07
N GLY A 26 11.43 17.78 -3.81
CA GLY A 26 10.93 16.97 -4.93
C GLY A 26 10.00 15.82 -4.55
N ASN A 27 9.87 15.50 -3.26
CA ASN A 27 8.87 14.53 -2.80
C ASN A 27 7.46 15.14 -2.71
N VAL A 28 6.49 14.27 -2.48
CA VAL A 28 5.11 14.59 -2.15
C VAL A 28 4.68 13.79 -0.94
N ILE A 29 3.83 14.36 -0.09
CA ILE A 29 3.15 13.62 0.97
C ILE A 29 1.77 13.21 0.45
N SER A 30 1.52 11.90 0.38
CA SER A 30 0.27 11.34 -0.11
C SER A 30 -0.48 10.58 0.97
N GLU A 31 -1.81 10.61 0.90
CA GLU A 31 -2.72 9.86 1.76
C GLU A 31 -3.40 8.75 0.96
N PHE A 32 -3.03 7.51 1.25
CA PHE A 32 -3.57 6.32 0.60
C PHE A 32 -4.67 5.70 1.45
N PRO A 33 -5.94 5.78 1.03
CA PRO A 33 -7.04 5.23 1.78
C PRO A 33 -7.10 3.69 1.68
N PHE A 34 -7.42 3.04 2.79
CA PHE A 34 -7.74 1.62 2.87
C PHE A 34 -9.18 1.46 3.36
N LEU A 35 -9.93 0.59 2.68
CA LEU A 35 -11.28 0.24 3.08
C LEU A 35 -11.24 -1.13 3.76
N LEU A 36 -11.47 -1.12 5.07
CA LEU A 36 -11.41 -2.30 5.93
C LEU A 36 -12.80 -2.91 6.11
N PRO A 37 -12.91 -4.25 6.10
CA PRO A 37 -14.14 -4.92 6.46
C PRO A 37 -14.39 -4.84 7.97
N LYS A 38 -15.64 -5.05 8.39
CA LYS A 38 -15.97 -5.14 9.82
C LYS A 38 -15.24 -6.33 10.44
N ALA A 39 -14.78 -6.17 11.68
CA ALA A 39 -14.19 -7.27 12.43
C ALA A 39 -15.20 -8.44 12.56
N GLY A 40 -14.77 -9.65 12.23
CA GLY A 40 -15.64 -10.83 12.23
C GLY A 40 -16.51 -11.02 10.98
N SER A 41 -16.40 -10.15 9.97
CA SER A 41 -17.04 -10.39 8.66
C SER A 41 -16.47 -11.64 8.00
N SER A 42 -17.35 -12.52 7.52
CA SER A 42 -16.99 -13.61 6.62
C SER A 42 -16.97 -13.11 5.18
N ALA A 43 -15.90 -13.40 4.46
CA ALA A 43 -15.85 -13.22 3.01
C ALA A 43 -16.92 -14.09 2.33
N THR A 44 -17.69 -13.50 1.42
CA THR A 44 -18.57 -14.20 0.49
C THR A 44 -18.04 -14.04 -0.92
N TYR A 45 -18.59 -14.82 -1.85
CA TYR A 45 -18.28 -14.70 -3.27
C TYR A 45 -19.58 -14.50 -4.03
N ASP A 46 -19.54 -13.70 -5.09
CA ASP A 46 -20.66 -13.52 -6.01
C ASP A 46 -20.70 -14.63 -7.08
N ASP A 47 -21.53 -14.46 -8.11
CA ASP A 47 -21.85 -15.49 -9.09
C ASP A 47 -20.66 -15.84 -10.02
N ASP A 48 -19.62 -15.00 -10.10
CA ASP A 48 -18.39 -15.24 -10.87
C ASP A 48 -17.15 -15.47 -10.00
N ASP A 49 -17.36 -15.87 -8.74
CA ASP A 49 -16.31 -16.18 -7.75
C ASP A 49 -15.43 -14.97 -7.37
N ASP A 50 -15.94 -13.74 -7.53
CA ASP A 50 -15.28 -12.53 -7.05
C ASP A 50 -15.58 -12.30 -5.57
N LEU A 51 -14.59 -11.74 -4.85
CA LEU A 51 -14.70 -11.52 -3.41
C LEU A 51 -15.71 -10.39 -3.09
N ASP A 52 -16.86 -10.75 -2.54
CA ASP A 52 -17.86 -9.81 -2.04
C ASP A 52 -17.75 -9.65 -0.52
N ILE A 53 -17.33 -8.45 -0.08
CA ILE A 53 -17.21 -8.11 1.34
C ILE A 53 -17.44 -6.61 1.57
N GLU A 54 -18.33 -6.27 2.51
CA GLU A 54 -18.58 -4.89 2.90
C GLU A 54 -17.35 -4.30 3.63
N ARG A 55 -16.90 -3.12 3.19
CA ARG A 55 -15.75 -2.41 3.75
C ARG A 55 -16.10 -1.00 4.26
N PRO A 56 -16.83 -0.90 5.39
CA PRO A 56 -17.38 0.38 5.85
C PRO A 56 -16.37 1.27 6.57
N GLN A 57 -15.24 0.72 7.03
CA GLN A 57 -14.24 1.48 7.77
C GLN A 57 -13.16 2.01 6.84
N LYS A 58 -12.91 3.32 6.87
CA LYS A 58 -11.86 3.97 6.10
C LYS A 58 -10.68 4.31 7.00
N GLU A 59 -9.53 3.75 6.69
CA GLU A 59 -8.24 4.12 7.27
C GLU A 59 -7.34 4.77 6.21
N VAL A 60 -6.24 5.39 6.63
CA VAL A 60 -5.32 6.09 5.73
C VAL A 60 -3.87 5.81 6.12
N ILE A 61 -3.05 5.45 5.14
CA ILE A 61 -1.59 5.45 5.27
C ILE A 61 -1.04 6.70 4.62
N LYS A 62 -0.24 7.46 5.36
CA LYS A 62 0.43 8.66 4.88
C LYS A 62 1.90 8.36 4.60
N ILE A 63 2.34 8.64 3.38
CA ILE A 63 3.71 8.38 2.94
C ILE A 63 4.28 9.61 2.24
N GLU A 64 5.50 9.99 2.61
CA GLU A 64 6.33 10.90 1.81
C GLU A 64 7.12 10.07 0.79
N HIS A 65 6.99 10.39 -0.50
CA HIS A 65 7.64 9.64 -1.58
C HIS A 65 7.79 10.48 -2.85
N SER A 66 8.45 9.95 -3.88
CA SER A 66 8.64 10.63 -5.16
C SER A 66 7.51 10.28 -6.13
N SER A 67 6.85 11.28 -6.72
CA SER A 67 5.80 11.05 -7.75
C SER A 67 6.34 10.81 -9.16
N LYS A 68 7.63 11.11 -9.38
CA LYS A 68 8.35 10.92 -10.64
C LYS A 68 9.81 10.63 -10.34
N THR A 69 10.37 9.61 -10.97
CA THR A 69 11.78 9.23 -10.75
C THR A 69 12.48 8.80 -12.03
N LYS A 70 13.80 8.70 -11.97
CA LYS A 70 14.58 7.95 -12.98
C LYS A 70 14.28 6.46 -12.84
N ILE A 71 14.43 5.69 -13.91
CA ILE A 71 14.13 4.24 -13.88
C ILE A 71 14.90 3.49 -12.78
N ALA A 72 16.13 3.89 -12.47
CA ALA A 72 16.94 3.29 -11.40
C ALA A 72 16.43 3.57 -9.98
N LEU A 73 15.49 4.51 -9.83
CA LEU A 73 14.98 5.03 -8.55
C LEU A 73 13.47 4.79 -8.42
N VAL A 74 12.91 3.82 -9.14
CA VAL A 74 11.47 3.50 -9.09
C VAL A 74 10.98 3.00 -7.74
N GLY A 75 11.89 2.50 -6.89
CA GLY A 75 11.56 2.12 -5.51
C GLY A 75 11.12 3.30 -4.63
N LEU A 76 11.37 4.54 -5.05
CA LEU A 76 10.91 5.74 -4.36
C LEU A 76 9.46 6.12 -4.72
N GLN A 77 8.80 5.39 -5.61
CA GLN A 77 7.40 5.60 -5.98
C GLN A 77 6.50 4.54 -5.31
N VAL A 78 5.24 4.90 -5.04
CA VAL A 78 4.20 3.92 -4.70
C VAL A 78 3.64 3.32 -5.99
N TRP A 79 3.51 1.99 -6.01
CA TRP A 79 3.03 1.22 -7.17
C TRP A 79 1.64 0.64 -6.89
N ARG A 80 0.79 0.54 -7.93
CA ARG A 80 -0.57 -0.05 -7.80
C ARG A 80 -0.57 -1.44 -7.18
N GLY A 81 0.43 -2.26 -7.51
CA GLY A 81 0.59 -3.60 -6.94
C GLY A 81 0.71 -3.60 -5.41
N ALA A 82 1.19 -2.50 -4.81
CA ALA A 82 1.27 -2.36 -3.36
C ALA A 82 -0.12 -2.25 -2.71
N PHE A 83 -1.11 -1.66 -3.39
CA PHE A 83 -2.49 -1.60 -2.89
C PHE A 83 -3.14 -2.98 -2.91
N LEU A 84 -2.98 -3.73 -4.00
CA LEU A 84 -3.50 -5.11 -4.11
C LEU A 84 -2.90 -6.03 -3.04
N LEU A 85 -1.57 -5.98 -2.86
CA LEU A 85 -0.91 -6.75 -1.81
C LEU A 85 -1.33 -6.27 -0.41
N GLY A 86 -1.53 -4.97 -0.22
CA GLY A 86 -2.06 -4.39 1.02
C GLY A 86 -3.43 -4.97 1.39
N ASP A 87 -4.38 -5.02 0.47
CA ASP A 87 -5.70 -5.62 0.69
C ASP A 87 -5.60 -7.10 1.08
N TRP A 88 -4.71 -7.85 0.43
CA TRP A 88 -4.47 -9.25 0.77
C TRP A 88 -3.87 -9.43 2.18
N LEU A 89 -2.91 -8.58 2.56
CA LEU A 89 -2.33 -8.60 3.90
C LEU A 89 -3.36 -8.25 4.98
N ILE A 90 -4.28 -7.33 4.71
CA ILE A 90 -5.42 -7.03 5.59
C ILE A 90 -6.29 -8.28 5.75
N HIS A 91 -6.65 -8.95 4.66
CA HIS A 91 -7.44 -10.18 4.70
C HIS A 91 -6.77 -11.25 5.56
N LEU A 92 -5.49 -11.55 5.31
CA LEU A 92 -4.72 -12.51 6.11
C LEU A 92 -4.59 -12.08 7.59
N GLY A 93 -4.42 -10.79 7.83
CA GLY A 93 -4.30 -10.20 9.16
C GLY A 93 -5.57 -10.37 9.99
N LEU A 94 -6.73 -10.10 9.39
CA LEU A 94 -8.03 -10.25 10.04
C LEU A 94 -8.41 -11.71 10.32
N LYS A 95 -7.91 -12.66 9.51
CA LYS A 95 -8.02 -14.10 9.78
C LYS A 95 -7.03 -14.60 10.84
N GLY A 96 -6.17 -13.71 11.36
CA GLY A 96 -5.14 -14.06 12.34
C GLY A 96 -3.97 -14.85 11.76
N GLU A 97 -3.86 -14.97 10.44
CA GLU A 97 -2.82 -15.78 9.78
C GLU A 97 -1.42 -15.16 9.91
N LEU A 98 -1.38 -13.82 10.05
CA LEU A 98 -0.17 -13.06 10.30
C LEU A 98 0.20 -12.97 11.80
N THR A 99 -0.70 -13.35 12.71
CA THR A 99 -0.45 -13.25 14.15
C THR A 99 0.79 -14.07 14.55
N ASN A 100 1.68 -13.47 15.33
CA ASN A 100 2.96 -14.07 15.76
C ASN A 100 3.95 -14.41 14.62
N ARG A 101 3.69 -13.99 13.37
CA ARG A 101 4.60 -14.21 12.25
C ARG A 101 5.68 -13.14 12.17
N SER A 102 6.83 -13.54 11.61
CA SER A 102 7.87 -12.62 11.14
C SER A 102 7.78 -12.55 9.61
N VAL A 103 7.69 -11.35 9.05
CA VAL A 103 7.55 -11.10 7.61
C VAL A 103 8.80 -10.39 7.09
N LEU A 104 9.28 -10.79 5.91
CA LEU A 104 10.35 -10.13 5.16
C LEU A 104 9.77 -9.68 3.81
N GLU A 105 9.75 -8.38 3.54
CA GLU A 105 9.39 -7.82 2.24
C GLU A 105 10.67 -7.47 1.45
N LEU A 106 10.84 -8.10 0.29
CA LEU A 106 11.94 -7.83 -0.65
C LEU A 106 11.50 -6.80 -1.69
N GLY A 107 12.27 -5.73 -1.86
CA GLY A 107 11.90 -4.67 -2.80
C GLY A 107 10.70 -3.87 -2.30
N ALA A 108 10.68 -3.56 -1.01
CA ALA A 108 9.56 -2.91 -0.33
C ALA A 108 9.26 -1.49 -0.85
N GLY A 109 10.22 -0.89 -1.56
CA GLY A 109 10.09 0.46 -2.10
C GLY A 109 9.83 1.47 -0.99
N THR A 110 8.66 2.11 -1.01
CA THR A 110 8.22 3.06 0.02
C THR A 110 7.75 2.39 1.32
N GLY A 111 7.66 1.06 1.35
CA GLY A 111 7.28 0.29 2.53
C GLY A 111 5.78 0.25 2.84
N LEU A 112 4.93 0.64 1.88
CA LEU A 112 3.48 0.67 2.07
C LEU A 112 2.93 -0.68 2.54
N THR A 113 3.32 -1.79 1.90
CA THR A 113 2.79 -3.12 2.28
C THR A 113 3.42 -3.65 3.56
N SER A 114 4.70 -3.38 3.80
CA SER A 114 5.33 -3.63 5.11
C SER A 114 4.61 -2.92 6.26
N PHE A 115 4.16 -1.68 6.06
CA PHE A 115 3.38 -0.96 7.05
C PHE A 115 2.06 -1.69 7.32
N VAL A 116 1.33 -2.09 6.28
CA VAL A 116 0.10 -2.88 6.41
C VAL A 116 0.35 -4.20 7.15
N ALA A 117 1.39 -4.96 6.76
CA ALA A 117 1.75 -6.22 7.41
C ALA A 117 2.06 -6.02 8.90
N ALA A 118 2.72 -4.90 9.26
CA ALA A 118 3.10 -4.59 10.63
C ALA A 118 1.91 -4.33 11.56
N LEU A 119 0.72 -4.03 11.02
CA LEU A 119 -0.51 -3.93 11.81
C LEU A 119 -0.94 -5.27 12.40
N TYR A 120 -0.55 -6.39 11.77
CA TYR A 120 -1.04 -7.73 12.12
C TYR A 120 0.06 -8.73 12.51
N ALA A 121 1.28 -8.52 11.99
CA ALA A 121 2.43 -9.38 12.24
C ALA A 121 3.20 -9.01 13.51
N LYS A 122 3.95 -9.96 14.08
CA LYS A 122 4.81 -9.70 15.25
C LYS A 122 6.05 -8.90 14.88
N LYS A 123 6.62 -9.15 13.71
CA LYS A 123 7.82 -8.48 13.22
C LYS A 123 7.77 -8.37 11.70
N VAL A 124 8.12 -7.21 11.18
CA VAL A 124 8.29 -6.99 9.74
C VAL A 124 9.70 -6.44 9.50
N ILE A 125 10.35 -6.95 8.45
CA ILE A 125 11.62 -6.45 7.94
C ILE A 125 11.35 -6.05 6.48
N CYS A 126 11.58 -4.78 6.15
CA CYS A 126 11.47 -4.27 4.78
C CYS A 126 12.87 -4.04 4.20
N THR A 127 13.09 -4.37 2.93
CA THR A 127 14.38 -4.25 2.23
C THR A 127 14.24 -3.71 0.81
#